data_AF-A0A838GET9-F1
#
_entry.id   AF-A0A838GET9-F1
#
_cell.length_a   1.000
_cell.length_b   1.000
_cell.length_c   1.000
_cell.angle_alpha   90.00
_cell.angle_beta   90.00
_cell.angle_gamma   90.00
#
_symmetry.space_group_name_H-M   'P 1'
#
loop_
_entity.id
_entity.type
_entity.pdbx_description
1 polymer ?
#
loop_
_entity_poly.entity_id
_entity_poly.type
_entity_poly.pdbx_seq_one_letter_code
_entity_poly.pdbx_strand_id
1 'polypeptide(L)' 'MASRDKVDEVYAGLVDAGHPGRQPPYDAFWGSRYAIVEDPDGNPVGLMSPIDDEHRSWPPSAPPRS' A
#
# COMPACT_ATOMS: atom_id res chain seq x y z
N MET A 1 -8.08 -6.84 -13.20
CA MET A 1 -7.65 -7.67 -12.07
C MET A 1 -6.69 -6.85 -11.23
N ALA A 2 -6.95 -6.67 -9.93
CA ALA A 2 -6.02 -6.01 -9.03
C ALA A 2 -4.99 -7.06 -8.57
N SER A 3 -3.74 -6.90 -8.96
CA SER A 3 -2.62 -7.77 -8.54
C SER A 3 -1.63 -6.99 -7.68
N ARG A 4 -0.75 -7.71 -6.99
CA ARG A 4 0.31 -7.10 -6.15
C ARG A 4 1.18 -6.16 -6.98
N ASP A 5 1.76 -6.66 -8.06
CA ASP A 5 2.66 -5.90 -8.94
C ASP A 5 1.99 -4.68 -9.56
N LYS A 6 0.66 -4.69 -9.69
CA LYS A 6 -0.08 -3.54 -10.22
C LYS A 6 0.03 -2.32 -9.31
N VAL A 7 0.22 -2.53 -8.00
CA VAL A 7 0.46 -1.43 -7.04
C VAL A 7 1.78 -0.73 -7.37
N ASP A 8 2.84 -1.50 -7.61
CA ASP A 8 4.16 -0.96 -7.99
C ASP A 8 4.10 -0.22 -9.34
N GLU A 9 3.44 -0.81 -10.35
CA GLU A 9 3.26 -0.17 -11.66
C GLU A 9 2.51 1.16 -11.57
N VAL A 10 1.38 1.19 -10.86
CA VAL A 10 0.54 2.38 -10.73
C VAL A 10 1.25 3.44 -9.89
N TYR A 11 1.93 3.05 -8.82
CA TYR A 11 2.72 3.98 -8.01
C TYR A 11 3.81 4.66 -8.84
N ALA A 12 4.59 3.88 -9.60
CA ALA A 12 5.63 4.41 -10.46
C ALA A 12 5.05 5.37 -11.51
N GLY A 13 3.95 5.00 -12.15
CA GLY A 13 3.29 5.87 -13.14
C GLY A 13 2.77 7.18 -12.55
N LEU A 14 2.24 7.18 -11.33
CA LEU A 14 1.76 8.39 -10.67
C LEU A 14 2.91 9.30 -10.23
N VAL A 15 3.99 8.73 -9.69
CA VAL A 15 5.19 9.50 -9.31
C VAL A 15 5.86 10.11 -10.54
N ASP A 16 5.99 9.36 -11.63
CA ASP A 16 6.53 9.87 -12.91
C ASP A 16 5.67 10.99 -13.50
N ALA A 17 4.35 10.92 -13.32
CA ALA A 17 3.40 11.98 -13.69
C ALA A 17 3.46 13.22 -12.76
N GLY A 18 4.28 13.20 -11.71
CA GLY A 18 4.49 14.33 -10.81
C GLY A 18 3.66 14.31 -9.53
N HIS A 19 2.90 13.24 -9.25
CA HIS A 19 2.23 13.08 -7.96
C HIS A 19 3.23 12.72 -6.86
N PRO A 20 3.25 13.43 -5.72
CA PRO A 20 4.15 13.11 -4.63
C PRO A 20 3.92 11.70 -4.07
N GLY A 21 4.97 10.90 -4.02
CA GLY A 21 4.97 9.61 -3.33
C GLY A 21 5.17 9.77 -1.82
N ARG A 22 4.17 9.42 -1.02
CA ARG A 22 4.25 9.49 0.46
C ARG A 22 4.83 8.22 1.09
N GLN A 23 4.44 7.07 0.57
CA GLN A 23 4.90 5.75 1.03
C GLN A 23 5.14 4.87 -0.19
N PRO A 24 6.40 4.48 -0.49
CA PRO A 24 6.68 3.55 -1.57
C PRO A 24 6.04 2.18 -1.30
N PRO A 25 5.75 1.40 -2.36
CA PRO A 25 5.16 0.07 -2.25
C PRO A 25 5.89 -0.82 -1.25
N TYR A 26 5.15 -1.41 -0.33
CA TYR A 26 5.64 -2.37 0.66
C TYR A 26 4.65 -3.50 0.87
N ASP A 27 5.12 -4.61 1.43
CA ASP A 27 4.28 -5.73 1.84
C ASP A 27 3.71 -5.43 3.22
N ALA A 28 2.42 -5.11 3.26
CA ALA A 28 1.74 -4.79 4.50
C ALA A 28 1.47 -6.06 5.31
N PHE A 29 1.50 -5.94 6.64
CA PHE A 29 1.34 -7.10 7.52
C PHE A 29 0.01 -7.85 7.28
N TRP A 30 -1.05 -7.15 6.86
CA TRP A 30 -2.35 -7.78 6.60
C TRP A 30 -2.39 -8.61 5.32
N GLY A 31 -1.33 -8.58 4.49
CA GLY A 31 -1.12 -9.45 3.33
C GLY A 31 -1.13 -8.73 1.98
N SER A 32 -1.54 -7.47 1.90
CA SER A 32 -1.57 -6.71 0.64
C SER A 32 -0.22 -6.06 0.31
N ARG A 33 0.05 -5.88 -0.99
CA ARG A 33 0.99 -4.85 -1.46
C ARG A 33 0.31 -3.48 -1.32
N TYR A 34 0.96 -2.52 -0.67
CA TYR A 34 0.36 -1.23 -0.34
C TYR A 34 1.30 -0.06 -0.60
N ALA A 35 0.78 1.05 -1.12
CA ALA A 35 1.52 2.30 -1.35
C ALA A 35 0.63 3.52 -1.11
N ILE A 36 1.22 4.70 -0.92
CA ILE A 36 0.49 5.97 -0.74
C ILE A 36 1.10 7.05 -1.63
N VAL A 37 0.24 7.74 -2.38
CA VAL A 37 0.56 8.98 -3.14
C VAL A 37 -0.30 10.13 -2.64
N GLU A 38 -0.02 11.35 -3.08
CA GLU A 38 -0.91 12.52 -2.93
C GLU A 38 -1.67 12.82 -4.22
N ASP A 39 -2.96 13.15 -4.08
CA ASP A 39 -3.71 13.79 -5.16
C ASP A 39 -3.31 15.28 -5.33
N PRO A 40 -3.79 15.98 -6.37
CA PRO A 40 -3.45 17.40 -6.59
C PRO A 40 -3.87 18.36 -5.45
N ASP A 41 -4.81 17.96 -4.61
CA ASP A 41 -5.28 18.73 -3.45
C ASP A 41 -4.47 18.40 -2.18
N GLY A 42 -3.51 17.47 -2.27
CA GLY A 42 -2.67 17.02 -1.17
C GLY A 42 -3.30 15.92 -0.30
N ASN A 43 -4.40 15.31 -0.73
CA ASN A 43 -5.02 14.21 0.02
C ASN A 43 -4.24 12.90 -0.20
N PRO A 44 -4.00 12.10 0.85
CA PRO A 44 -3.35 10.81 0.71
C PRO A 44 -4.29 9.79 0.05
N VAL A 45 -3.83 9.15 -1.03
CA VAL A 45 -4.54 8.09 -1.75
C VAL A 45 -3.79 6.77 -1.61
N GLY A 46 -4.47 5.78 -1.04
CA GLY A 46 -3.94 4.43 -0.85
C GLY A 46 -4.14 3.54 -2.07
N LEU A 47 -3.06 2.95 -2.57
CA LEU A 47 -3.08 1.90 -3.59
C LEU A 47 -2.94 0.55 -2.90
N MET A 48 -3.85 -0.39 -3.16
CA MET A 48 -3.88 -1.67 -2.47
C MET A 48 -4.18 -2.83 -3.43
N SER A 49 -3.41 -3.91 -3.33
CA SER A 49 -3.79 -5.20 -3.91
C SER A 49 -4.84 -5.91 -3.04
N PRO A 50 -5.55 -6.93 -3.56
CA PRO A 50 -6.29 -7.85 -2.70
C PRO A 50 -5.42 -8.38 -1.58
N ILE A 51 -6.06 -8.69 -0.45
CA ILE A 51 -5.41 -9.35 0.68
C ILE A 51 -5.04 -10.77 0.24
N ASP A 52 -3.81 -11.16 0.56
CA ASP A 52 -3.29 -12.50 0.30
C ASP A 52 -2.69 -13.06 1.60
N ASP A 53 -3.24 -14.17 2.06
CA ASP A 53 -2.86 -14.82 3.30
C ASP A 53 -1.43 -15.40 3.25
N GLU A 54 -0.91 -15.75 2.06
CA GLU A 54 0.48 -16.23 1.91
C GLU A 54 1.51 -15.15 2.27
N HIS A 55 1.11 -13.89 2.10
CA HIS A 55 1.94 -12.73 2.37
C HIS A 55 1.54 -12.02 3.67
N ARG A 56 0.51 -12.52 4.36
CA ARG A 56 0.15 -12.01 5.68
C ARG A 56 1.28 -12.33 6.64
N SER A 57 1.74 -11.30 7.32
CA SER A 57 2.72 -11.39 8.38
C SER A 57 2.17 -10.77 9.67
N TRP A 58 2.78 -11.10 10.78
CA TRP A 58 2.37 -10.63 12.09
C TRP A 58 2.53 -9.09 12.25
N PRO A 59 1.62 -8.39 12.94
CA PRO A 59 2.00 -7.26 13.80
C PRO A 59 1.59 -7.56 15.28
N PRO A 60 2.06 -6.75 16.28
CA PRO A 60 2.50 -7.18 17.61
C PRO A 60 1.43 -7.87 18.46
N SER A 61 1.87 -8.59 19.50
CA SER A 61 1.04 -9.22 20.54
C SER A 61 -0.30 -8.51 20.74
N ALA A 62 -1.37 -9.31 20.78
CA ALA A 62 -2.71 -8.83 21.08
C ALA A 62 -2.65 -7.75 22.17
N PRO A 63 -3.36 -6.61 22.00
CA PRO A 63 -3.34 -5.56 23.00
C PRO A 63 -3.65 -6.19 24.37
N PRO A 64 -2.95 -5.79 25.45
CA PRO A 64 -3.17 -6.37 26.76
C PRO A 64 -4.67 -6.31 27.07
N ARG A 65 -5.24 -7.44 27.46
CA ARG A 65 -6.65 -7.48 27.88
C ARG A 65 -6.78 -6.52 29.07
N SER A 66 -7.67 -5.54 28.92
CA SER A 66 -8.12 -4.65 30.00
C SER A 66 -8.74 -5.44 31.14
#